data_AF-A0A948CBT8-F1
#
_entry.id   AF-A0A948CBT8-F1
#
_cell.length_a   1.000
_cell.length_b   1.000
_cell.length_c   1.000
_cell.angle_alpha   90.00
_cell.angle_beta   90.00
_cell.angle_gamma   90.00
#
_symmetry.space_group_name_H-M   'P 1'
#
loop_
_entity.id
_entity.type
_entity.pdbx_description
1 polymer ?
#
loop_
_entity_poly.entity_id
_entity_poly.type
_entity_poly.pdbx_seq_one_letter_code
_entity_poly.pdbx_strand_id
1 'polypeptide(L)' 'VALTPGIESPTISPLQRDGWYAVRAMVPRGGAQRLMDQLYDLGARGILLTDIHACRL' A
#
# COMPACT_ATOMS: atom_id res chain seq x y z
N VAL A 1 -12.61 -5.94 3.99
CA VAL A 1 -11.38 -6.15 4.78
C VAL A 1 -10.35 -5.12 4.29
N ALA A 2 -10.00 -4.13 5.09
CA ALA A 2 -9.03 -3.11 4.69
C ALA A 2 -7.61 -3.63 4.99
N LEU A 3 -6.92 -4.18 3.98
CA LEU A 3 -5.55 -4.67 4.14
C LEU A 3 -4.54 -3.54 4.33
N THR A 4 -4.80 -2.37 3.76
CA THR A 4 -3.98 -1.15 3.87
C THR A 4 -4.83 0.03 4.31
N PRO A 5 -5.23 0.13 5.59
CA PRO A 5 -6.05 1.24 6.07
C PRO A 5 -5.29 2.58 6.09
N GLY A 6 -3.94 2.55 6.02
CA GLY A 6 -3.12 3.73 6.31
C GLY A 6 -3.16 4.08 7.80
N ILE A 7 -2.62 5.24 8.17
CA ILE A 7 -2.81 5.79 9.52
C ILE A 7 -4.19 6.43 9.64
N GLU A 8 -4.59 7.23 8.66
CA GLU A 8 -5.94 7.80 8.56
C GLU A 8 -6.72 7.23 7.37
N SER A 9 -6.09 7.24 6.19
CA SER A 9 -6.65 6.71 4.95
C SER A 9 -5.52 6.45 3.94
N PRO A 10 -5.63 5.44 3.05
CA PRO A 10 -4.70 5.31 1.94
C PRO A 10 -4.85 6.48 0.96
N THR A 11 -3.72 6.95 0.43
CA THR A 11 -3.73 7.84 -0.75
C THR A 11 -4.02 7.00 -2.00
N ILE A 12 -4.99 7.41 -2.80
CA ILE A 12 -5.38 6.74 -4.05
C ILE A 12 -5.26 7.75 -5.20
N SER A 13 -4.44 7.43 -6.19
CA SER A 13 -4.24 8.25 -7.39
C SER A 13 -4.55 7.45 -8.65
N PRO A 14 -5.32 7.98 -9.61
CA PRO A 14 -5.58 7.30 -10.88
C PRO A 14 -4.28 7.19 -11.70
N LEU A 15 -4.15 6.11 -12.47
CA LEU A 15 -3.05 5.92 -13.43
C LEU A 15 -3.52 6.16 -14.87
N GLN A 16 -2.56 6.28 -15.79
CA GLN A 16 -2.81 6.45 -17.23
C GLN A 16 -3.68 5.34 -17.81
N ARG A 17 -3.55 4.12 -17.29
CA ARG A 17 -4.31 2.96 -17.74
C ARG A 17 -5.63 2.91 -16.99
N ASP A 18 -6.74 2.91 -17.73
CA ASP A 18 -8.07 2.80 -17.17
C ASP A 18 -8.21 1.55 -16.28
N GLY A 19 -8.87 1.74 -15.13
CA GLY A 19 -9.05 0.71 -14.11
C GLY A 19 -7.83 0.47 -13.22
N TRP A 20 -6.73 1.20 -13.41
CA TRP A 20 -5.56 1.12 -12.54
C TRP A 20 -5.42 2.34 -11.63
N TYR A 21 -5.05 2.07 -10.39
CA TYR A 21 -4.85 3.07 -9.35
C TYR A 21 -3.53 2.80 -8.63
N ALA A 22 -2.79 3.87 -8.32
CA ALA A 22 -1.68 3.83 -7.39
C ALA A 22 -2.21 4.05 -5.98
N VAL A 23 -1.87 3.14 -5.07
CA VAL A 23 -2.25 3.21 -3.66
C VAL A 23 -0.99 3.38 -2.82
N ARG A 24 -0.99 4.35 -1.90
CA ARG A 24 0.08 4.55 -0.92
C ARG A 24 -0.51 4.59 0.48
N ALA A 25 0.02 3.76 1.36
CA ALA A 25 -0.39 3.70 2.76
C ALA A 25 0.82 3.39 3.64
N MET A 26 0.88 3.99 4.83
CA MET A 26 1.79 3.55 5.89
C MET A 26 1.27 2.26 6.50
N VAL A 27 2.17 1.30 6.72
CA VAL A 27 1.85 -0.03 7.27
C VAL A 27 2.85 -0.38 8.36
N PRO A 28 2.47 -1.22 9.35
CA PRO A 28 3.43 -1.73 10.32
C PRO A 28 4.58 -2.48 9.63
N ARG A 29 5.82 -2.29 10.12
CA ARG A 29 7.00 -3.02 9.60
C ARG A 29 6.85 -4.54 9.77
N GLY A 30 6.31 -4.96 10.92
CA GLY A 30 6.02 -6.35 11.20
C GLY A 30 4.90 -6.87 10.30
N GLY A 31 5.17 -7.91 9.51
CA GLY A 31 4.19 -8.52 8.61
C GLY A 31 4.05 -7.85 7.25
N ALA A 32 4.88 -6.85 6.92
CA ALA A 32 4.85 -6.15 5.64
C ALA A 32 5.04 -7.11 4.44
N GLN A 33 5.88 -8.13 4.57
CA GLN A 33 6.10 -9.12 3.51
C GLN A 33 4.83 -9.93 3.21
N ARG A 34 4.16 -10.46 4.24
CA ARG A 34 2.89 -11.17 4.08
C ARG A 34 1.80 -10.27 3.49
N LEU A 35 1.80 -8.98 3.84
CA LEU A 35 0.88 -8.01 3.25
C LEU A 35 1.16 -7.82 1.75
N MET A 36 2.43 -7.80 1.33
CA MET A 36 2.80 -7.75 -0.09
C MET A 36 2.26 -8.97 -0.83
N ASP A 37 2.37 -10.17 -0.25
CA ASP A 37 1.82 -11.40 -0.83
C ASP A 37 0.29 -11.30 -0.99
N GLN A 38 -0.41 -10.88 0.07
CA GLN A 38 -1.87 -10.70 0.06
C GLN A 38 -2.33 -9.68 -1.00
N LEU A 39 -1.59 -8.58 -1.15
CA LEU A 39 -1.87 -7.58 -2.18
C LEU A 39 -1.63 -8.14 -3.59
N TYR A 40 -0.57 -8.93 -3.76
CA TYR A 40 -0.25 -9.57 -5.03
C TYR A 40 -1.33 -10.57 -5.46
N ASP A 41 -1.82 -11.38 -4.51
CA ASP A 41 -2.92 -12.34 -4.70
C ASP A 41 -4.23 -11.65 -5.12
N LEU A 42 -4.46 -10.43 -4.64
CA LEU A 42 -5.60 -9.59 -5.03
C LEU A 42 -5.41 -8.89 -6.39
N GLY A 43 -4.27 -9.08 -7.05
CA GLY A 43 -4.00 -8.49 -8.37
C GLY A 43 -3.17 -7.21 -8.35
N ALA A 44 -2.70 -6.75 -7.18
CA ALA A 44 -1.78 -5.62 -7.14
C ALA A 44 -0.46 -5.98 -7.83
N ARG A 45 0.11 -5.02 -8.55
CA ARG A 45 1.38 -5.16 -9.28
C ARG A 45 2.27 -3.95 -9.00
N GLY A 46 3.58 -4.15 -9.10
CA GLY A 46 4.55 -3.09 -8.81
C GLY A 46 4.53 -2.64 -7.34
N ILE A 47 4.45 -3.60 -6.41
CA ILE A 47 4.37 -3.31 -4.98
C ILE A 47 5.76 -2.90 -4.48
N LEU A 48 5.85 -1.71 -3.89
CA LEU A 48 7.10 -1.16 -3.34
C LEU A 48 6.92 -0.96 -1.83
N LEU A 49 7.93 -1.40 -1.07
CA LEU A 49 8.04 -1.11 0.36
C LEU A 49 9.24 -0.19 0.58
N THR A 50 9.03 0.93 1.26
CA THR A 50 10.07 1.91 1.57
C THR A 50 10.10 2.18 3.06
N ASP A 51 11.30 2.19 3.63
CA ASP A 51 11.48 2.54 5.03
C ASP A 51 11.21 4.03 5.28
N ILE A 52 10.52 4.32 6.38
CA ILE A 52 10.20 5.68 6.80
C ILE A 52 11.22 6.09 7.87
N HIS A 53 12.07 7.06 7.53
CA HIS A 53 13.12 7.52 8.45
C HIS A 53 12.56 8.33 9.62
N ALA A 54 11.55 9.16 9.37
CA ALA A 54 10.85 9.95 10.37
C ALA A 54 9.41 10.19 9.93
N CYS A 55 8.48 10.21 10.88
CA CYS A 55 7.09 10.58 10.66
C CYS A 55 6.59 11.30 11.92
N ARG A 56 5.84 12.39 11.73
CA ARG A 56 5.08 13.06 12.79
C ARG A 56 3.61 12.90 12.45
N LEU A 57 2.85 12.41 13.42
CA LEU A 57 1.41 12.23 13.35
C LEU A 57 0.69 13.44 13.93
#